data_AF-A0A5B8N2S4-F1
#
_entry.id   AF-A0A5B8N2S4-F1
#
_cell.length_a   1.000
_cell.length_b   1.000
_cell.length_c   1.000
_cell.angle_alpha   90.00
_cell.angle_beta   90.00
_cell.angle_gamma   90.00
#
_symmetry.space_group_name_H-M   'P 1'
#
loop_
_entity.id
_entity.type
_entity.pdbx_description
1 polymer ?
#
loop_
_entity_poly.entity_id
_entity_poly.type
_entity_poly.pdbx_seq_one_letter_code
_entity_poly.pdbx_strand_id
1 'polypeptide(L)'
;MRTAGSRTRSSDNSRRRFVRVSECDSSTAQLLHGCPVVTPEGSRIGHVDHLMVDAETHQLRYVMLARGRRHGAEVAIPWHALYFDAAAGRLVFYTWV
;
A
#
# COMPACT_ATOMS: atom_id res chain seq x y z
N MET A 1 -6.17 42.17 29.82
CA MET A 1 -6.09 40.70 30.04
C MET A 1 -6.55 40.01 28.77
N ARG A 2 -5.70 39.22 28.10
CA ARG A 2 -5.99 38.56 26.83
C ARG A 2 -6.35 37.10 27.12
N THR A 3 -7.60 36.71 26.90
CA THR A 3 -8.00 35.29 26.90
C THR A 3 -7.70 34.69 25.54
N ALA A 4 -6.58 33.98 25.46
CA ALA A 4 -6.27 33.15 24.30
C ALA A 4 -7.18 31.92 24.34
N GLY A 5 -8.24 31.93 23.55
CA GLY A 5 -9.03 30.73 23.28
C GLY A 5 -8.15 29.70 22.58
N SER A 6 -7.79 28.64 23.30
CA SER A 6 -7.17 27.45 22.73
C SER A 6 -8.17 26.81 21.77
N ARG A 7 -8.02 27.08 20.47
CA ARG A 7 -8.64 26.27 19.43
C ARG A 7 -7.88 24.95 19.38
N THR A 8 -8.29 23.99 20.19
CA THR A 8 -8.00 22.59 19.93
C THR A 8 -8.61 22.26 18.57
N ARG A 9 -7.76 22.25 17.53
CA ARG A 9 -8.06 21.57 16.27
C ARG A 9 -8.06 20.08 16.58
N SER A 10 -9.17 19.59 17.13
CA SER A 10 -9.54 18.18 17.08
C SER A 10 -9.72 17.83 15.62
N SER A 11 -8.61 17.48 14.98
CA SER A 11 -8.57 17.04 13.60
C SER A 11 -9.23 15.67 13.58
N ASP A 12 -10.35 15.60 12.87
CA ASP A 12 -11.21 14.46 12.62
C ASP A 12 -10.40 13.20 12.23
N ASN A 13 -9.97 12.44 13.24
CA ASN A 13 -9.29 11.15 13.08
C ASN A 13 -10.29 9.99 13.12
N SER A 14 -11.60 10.29 13.10
CA SER A 14 -12.63 9.29 12.99
C SER A 14 -12.90 9.03 11.51
N ARG A 15 -12.75 7.77 11.07
CA ARG A 15 -13.12 7.21 9.75
C ARG A 15 -12.09 7.25 8.61
N ARG A 16 -10.79 7.14 8.89
CA ARG A 16 -9.86 6.65 7.85
C ARG A 16 -10.07 5.15 7.65
N ARG A 17 -11.02 4.79 6.79
CA ARG A 17 -11.36 3.39 6.49
C ARG A 17 -10.16 2.62 5.95
N PHE A 18 -9.28 3.24 5.18
CA PHE A 18 -8.04 2.60 4.75
C PHE A 18 -6.85 3.18 5.51
N VAL A 19 -6.07 2.28 6.12
CA VAL A 19 -4.86 2.58 6.88
C VAL A 19 -3.67 2.12 6.08
N ARG A 20 -2.69 3.01 5.96
CA ARG A 20 -1.38 2.71 5.37
C ARG A 20 -0.57 1.89 6.36
N VAL A 21 0.00 0.79 5.87
CA VAL A 21 0.94 -0.06 6.59
C VAL A 21 2.26 -0.05 5.82
N SER A 22 3.28 0.55 6.43
CA SER A 22 4.63 0.72 5.90
C SER A 22 5.55 -0.42 6.35
N GLU A 23 6.78 -0.49 5.82
CA GLU A 23 7.71 -1.59 6.13
C GLU A 23 7.96 -1.77 7.64
N CYS A 24 7.99 -0.67 8.41
CA CYS A 24 8.28 -0.70 9.84
C CYS A 24 7.07 -1.12 10.69
N ASP A 25 5.88 -1.17 10.11
CA ASP A 25 4.64 -1.41 10.85
C ASP A 25 4.35 -2.92 11.02
N SER A 26 4.93 -3.79 10.18
CA SER A 26 4.81 -5.25 10.31
C SER A 26 5.89 -6.02 9.53
N SER A 27 6.18 -7.25 9.95
CA SER A 27 7.10 -8.15 9.24
C SER A 27 6.62 -8.51 7.83
N THR A 28 5.30 -8.64 7.61
CA THR A 28 4.73 -8.86 6.27
C THR A 28 4.94 -7.66 5.37
N ALA A 29 4.72 -6.44 5.87
CA ALA A 29 4.98 -5.22 5.10
C ALA A 29 6.47 -5.08 4.80
N GLN A 30 7.35 -5.43 5.73
CA GLN A 30 8.79 -5.46 5.51
C GLN A 30 9.20 -6.45 4.42
N LEU A 31 8.62 -7.65 4.40
CA LEU A 31 8.89 -8.67 3.38
C LEU A 31 8.45 -8.21 1.98
N LEU A 32 7.29 -7.56 1.91
CA LEU A 32 6.71 -7.15 0.64
C LEU A 32 7.26 -5.82 0.13
N HIS A 33 7.77 -4.94 0.99
CA HIS A 33 8.31 -3.65 0.59
C HIS A 33 9.45 -3.81 -0.43
N GLY A 34 9.41 -3.03 -1.51
CA GLY A 34 10.37 -3.12 -2.61
C GLY A 34 10.21 -4.34 -3.51
N CYS A 35 9.33 -5.29 -3.17
CA CYS A 35 9.10 -6.49 -3.97
C CYS A 35 8.64 -6.10 -5.39
N PRO A 36 9.26 -6.63 -6.46
CA PRO A 36 8.86 -6.31 -7.82
C PRO A 36 7.47 -6.87 -8.10
N VAL A 37 6.64 -6.06 -8.75
CA VAL A 37 5.34 -6.49 -9.25
C VAL A 37 5.41 -6.59 -10.77
N VAL A 38 5.03 -7.75 -11.30
CA VAL A 38 5.16 -8.10 -12.72
C VAL A 38 3.85 -8.60 -13.32
N THR A 39 3.74 -8.57 -14.64
CA THR A 39 2.70 -9.27 -15.38
C THR A 39 3.00 -10.78 -15.43
N PRO A 40 2.04 -11.64 -15.84
CA PRO A 40 2.28 -13.08 -15.98
C PRO A 40 3.42 -13.42 -16.96
N GLU A 41 3.63 -12.58 -17.97
CA GLU A 41 4.72 -12.70 -18.96
C GLU A 41 6.08 -12.22 -18.40
N GLY A 42 6.09 -11.69 -17.17
CA GLY A 42 7.29 -11.21 -16.49
C GLY A 42 7.63 -9.74 -16.72
N SER A 43 6.77 -8.97 -17.39
CA SER A 43 6.98 -7.53 -17.62
C SER A 43 6.83 -6.77 -16.30
N ARG A 44 7.77 -5.87 -15.97
CA ARG A 44 7.74 -5.13 -14.70
C ARG A 44 6.69 -4.02 -14.72
N ILE A 45 5.76 -4.06 -13.77
CA ILE A 45 4.78 -3.02 -13.50
C ILE A 45 5.36 -1.98 -12.55
N GLY A 46 6.01 -2.43 -11.47
CA GLY A 46 6.56 -1.53 -10.44
C GLY A 46 7.27 -2.28 -9.32
N HIS A 47 7.24 -1.67 -8.13
CA HIS A 47 7.63 -2.30 -6.86
C HIS A 47 6.68 -1.83 -5.76
N VAL A 48 6.47 -2.67 -4.76
CA VAL A 48 5.63 -2.34 -3.60
C VAL A 48 6.25 -1.19 -2.81
N ASP A 49 5.45 -0.17 -2.51
CA ASP A 49 5.81 0.92 -1.58
C ASP A 49 5.18 0.69 -0.21
N HIS A 50 3.87 0.46 -0.17
CA HIS A 50 3.16 0.17 1.07
C HIS A 50 1.87 -0.60 0.82
N LEU A 51 1.26 -1.04 1.93
CA LEU A 51 0.02 -1.78 1.93
C LEU A 51 -1.12 -0.90 2.45
N MET A 52 -2.33 -1.15 1.96
CA MET A 52 -3.55 -0.51 2.46
C MET A 52 -4.47 -1.55 3.07
N VAL A 53 -4.72 -1.41 4.37
CA VAL A 53 -5.61 -2.28 5.15
C VAL A 53 -6.92 -1.55 5.41
N ASP A 54 -8.04 -2.23 5.22
CA ASP A 54 -9.35 -1.71 5.64
C ASP A 54 -9.45 -1.83 7.17
N ALA A 55 -9.54 -0.69 7.86
CA ALA A 55 -9.63 -0.59 9.31
C ALA A 55 -10.95 -1.12 9.89
N GLU A 56 -12.01 -1.27 9.09
CA GLU A 56 -13.27 -1.85 9.54
C GLU A 56 -13.21 -3.39 9.49
N THR A 57 -12.65 -3.94 8.41
CA THR A 57 -12.59 -5.40 8.20
C THR A 57 -11.27 -6.05 8.60
N HIS A 58 -10.25 -5.23 8.87
CA HIS A 58 -8.86 -5.62 9.15
C HIS A 58 -8.22 -6.44 8.01
N GLN A 59 -8.73 -6.29 6.79
CA GLN A 59 -8.24 -7.01 5.62
C GLN A 59 -7.26 -6.17 4.81
N LEU A 60 -6.20 -6.81 4.31
CA LEU A 60 -5.34 -6.23 3.27
C LEU A 60 -6.16 -6.10 1.97
N ARG A 61 -6.33 -4.87 1.49
CA ARG A 61 -7.15 -4.58 0.31
C ARG A 61 -6.32 -4.23 -0.90
N TYR A 62 -5.29 -3.41 -0.72
CA TYR A 62 -4.47 -2.92 -1.82
C TYR A 62 -2.99 -2.99 -1.52
N VAL A 63 -2.23 -3.19 -2.58
CA VAL A 63 -0.79 -2.98 -2.63
C VAL A 63 -0.56 -1.72 -3.46
N MET A 64 0.12 -0.74 -2.87
CA MET A 64 0.47 0.51 -3.53
C MET A 64 1.85 0.36 -4.16
N LEU A 65 1.94 0.68 -5.46
CA LEU A 65 3.19 0.59 -6.19
C LEU A 65 3.85 1.96 -6.32
N ALA A 66 5.15 2.01 -6.04
CA ALA A 66 5.99 3.12 -6.45
C ALA A 66 6.41 2.93 -7.92
N ARG A 67 6.21 3.98 -8.73
CA ARG A 67 6.96 4.16 -9.99
C ARG A 67 8.28 4.84 -9.66
N GLY A 68 9.37 4.39 -10.28
CA GLY A 68 10.73 4.91 -10.05
C GLY A 68 10.85 6.43 -10.22
N ARG A 69 12.03 6.98 -9.85
CA ARG A 69 12.43 8.38 -9.54
C ARG A 69 11.91 9.60 -10.35
N ARG A 70 10.89 9.49 -11.21
CA ARG A 70 10.25 10.62 -11.89
C ARG A 70 8.73 10.47 -11.89
N HIS A 71 8.07 11.22 -11.00
CA HIS A 71 6.67 11.68 -11.11
C HIS A 71 5.68 10.70 -11.76
N GLY A 72 5.56 9.49 -11.23
CA GLY A 72 4.53 8.54 -11.65
C GLY A 72 3.28 8.66 -10.80
N ALA A 73 2.12 8.38 -11.40
CA ALA A 73 0.89 8.11 -10.64
C ALA A 73 1.10 6.90 -9.72
N GLU A 74 0.64 7.01 -8.49
CA GLU A 74 0.59 5.89 -7.55
C GLU A 74 -0.46 4.88 -8.04
N VAL A 75 -0.06 3.61 -8.17
CA VAL A 75 -0.95 2.56 -8.66
C VAL A 75 -1.38 1.69 -7.49
N ALA A 76 -2.69 1.61 -7.26
CA ALA A 76 -3.29 0.68 -6.31
C ALA A 76 -3.69 -0.61 -7.03
N ILE A 77 -3.13 -1.75 -6.61
CA ILE A 77 -3.54 -3.07 -7.10
C ILE A 77 -4.31 -3.81 -6.00
N PRO A 78 -5.50 -4.36 -6.28
CA PRO A 78 -6.21 -5.20 -5.31
C PRO A 78 -5.37 -6.41 -4.89
N TRP A 79 -5.27 -6.65 -3.59
CA TRP A 79 -4.48 -7.75 -3.05
C TRP A 79 -4.89 -9.12 -3.62
N HIS A 80 -6.19 -9.32 -3.80
CA HIS A 80 -6.74 -10.58 -4.34
C HIS A 80 -6.42 -10.83 -5.83
N ALA A 81 -5.85 -9.85 -6.53
CA ALA A 81 -5.43 -10.00 -7.93
C ALA A 81 -3.92 -10.29 -8.05
N LEU A 82 -3.22 -10.40 -6.91
CA LEU A 82 -1.81 -10.69 -6.84
C LEU A 82 -1.60 -12.11 -6.30
N TYR A 83 -0.61 -12.82 -6.84
CA TYR A 83 -0.04 -13.98 -6.18
C TYR A 83 1.45 -13.76 -5.91
N PHE A 84 1.95 -14.36 -4.83
CA PHE A 84 3.35 -14.27 -4.47
C PHE A 84 4.11 -15.48 -5.01
N ASP A 85 5.03 -15.21 -5.93
CA ASP A 85 6.00 -16.17 -6.45
C ASP A 85 7.20 -16.16 -5.49
N ALA A 86 7.14 -17.02 -4.47
CA ALA A 86 8.18 -17.12 -3.45
C ALA A 86 9.53 -17.59 -3.99
N ALA A 87 9.53 -18.36 -5.07
CA ALA A 87 10.77 -18.84 -5.70
C ALA A 87 11.53 -17.69 -6.38
N ALA A 88 10.81 -16.74 -6.98
CA ALA A 88 11.41 -15.58 -7.62
C ALA A 88 11.38 -14.29 -6.77
N GLY A 89 10.77 -14.33 -5.58
CA GLY A 89 10.67 -13.17 -4.68
C GLY A 89 9.89 -12.00 -5.29
N ARG A 90 8.81 -12.27 -6.03
CA ARG A 90 8.03 -11.27 -6.77
C ARG A 90 6.53 -11.46 -6.60
N LEU A 91 5.78 -10.37 -6.74
CA LEU A 91 4.32 -10.43 -6.89
C LEU A 91 3.96 -10.43 -8.37
N VAL A 92 3.01 -11.27 -8.74
CA VAL A 92 2.52 -11.35 -10.11
C VAL A 92 1.07 -10.91 -10.14
N PHE A 93 0.76 -9.93 -10.98
CA PHE A 93 -0.58 -9.42 -11.19
C PHE A 93 -1.29 -10.29 -12.23
N TYR A 94 -2.16 -11.17 -11.74
CA TYR A 94 -2.88 -12.11 -12.57
C TYR A 94 -4.27 -11.57 -12.88
N THR A 95 -4.38 -10.95 -14.05
CA THR A 95 -5.64 -10.46 -14.61
C THR A 95 -5.93 -11.30 -15.83
N TRP A 96 -7.09 -11.97 -15.84
CA TRP A 96 -7.60 -12.62 -17.04
C TRP A 96 -7.87 -11.54 -18.08
N VAL A 97 -7.18 -11.60 -19.23
CA VAL A 97 -7.47 -10.78 -20.41
C VAL A 97 -8.41 -11.55 -21.32
#